data_AF-A0A349WYD7-F1
#
_entry.id   AF-A0A349WYD7-F1
#
_cell.length_a   1.000
_cell.length_b   1.000
_cell.length_c   1.000
_cell.angle_alpha   90.00
_cell.angle_beta   90.00
_cell.angle_gamma   90.00
#
_symmetry.space_group_name_H-M   'P 1'
#
loop_
_entity.id
_entity.type
_entity.pdbx_description
1 polymer ?
#
loop_
_entity_poly.entity_id
_entity_poly.type
_entity_poly.pdbx_seq_one_letter_code
_entity_poly.pdbx_strand_id
1 'polypeptide(L)' 'MNSIEHEVGEFINECDVCGLPIKKLEEAMTKEYGGKLLSFCSQPCYNLYLEDPARYAEFEDDQEME' A
#
# COMPACT_ATOMS: atom_id res chain seq x y z
N MET A 1 25.22 5.85 -20.97
CA MET A 1 25.00 6.82 -19.88
C MET A 1 23.55 7.21 -19.94
N ASN A 2 22.74 7.08 -18.93
CA ASN A 2 22.78 6.44 -17.62
C ASN A 2 21.34 6.65 -17.15
N SER A 3 20.80 5.69 -16.40
CA SER A 3 19.92 5.97 -15.26
C SER A 3 18.65 6.75 -15.60
N ILE A 4 17.46 6.17 -15.53
CA ILE A 4 16.89 5.77 -14.24
C ILE A 4 16.02 4.53 -14.49
N GLU A 5 16.59 3.38 -14.18
CA GLU A 5 15.84 2.31 -13.53
C GLU A 5 15.37 2.90 -12.19
N HIS A 6 14.13 3.38 -12.14
CA HIS A 6 13.34 3.48 -10.92
C HIS A 6 11.99 2.87 -11.31
N GLU A 7 11.81 1.55 -11.18
CA GLU A 7 11.55 0.88 -9.89
C GLU A 7 10.35 1.45 -9.13
N VAL A 8 9.27 1.74 -9.85
CA VAL A 8 7.95 1.37 -9.31
C VAL A 8 7.34 0.23 -10.14
N GLY A 9 8.15 -0.82 -10.33
CA GLY A 9 7.63 -2.14 -10.00
C GLY A 9 7.25 -2.07 -8.52
N GLU A 10 6.10 -2.52 -8.10
CA GLU A 10 5.64 -3.87 -8.28
C GLU A 10 4.15 -3.86 -7.96
N PHE A 11 3.41 -4.76 -8.58
CA PHE A 11 2.10 -5.20 -8.14
C PHE A 11 1.88 -4.96 -6.64
N ILE A 12 0.89 -4.12 -6.29
CA ILE A 12 0.50 -3.91 -4.89
C ILE A 12 -0.13 -5.22 -4.40
N ASN A 13 0.75 -6.13 -4.02
CA ASN A 13 0.47 -7.48 -3.58
C ASN A 13 0.54 -7.58 -2.07
N GLU A 14 0.77 -6.50 -1.34
CA GLU A 14 0.78 -6.48 0.12
C GLU A 14 -0.28 -5.51 0.63
N CYS A 15 -0.84 -5.81 1.80
CA CYS A 15 -1.82 -4.98 2.47
C CYS A 15 -1.12 -4.04 3.43
N ASP A 16 -1.18 -2.74 3.15
CA ASP A 16 -0.59 -1.65 3.94
C ASP A 16 -0.95 -1.70 5.44
N VAL A 17 -2.17 -2.16 5.75
CA VAL A 17 -2.65 -2.29 7.14
C VAL A 17 -2.03 -3.45 7.91
N CYS A 18 -1.79 -4.60 7.27
CA CYS A 18 -1.36 -5.82 7.97
C CYS A 18 0.00 -6.38 7.52
N GLY A 19 0.63 -5.80 6.49
CA GLY A 19 1.88 -6.29 5.90
C GLY A 19 1.75 -7.73 5.35
N LEU A 20 0.54 -8.16 4.97
CA LEU A 20 0.31 -9.50 4.44
C LEU A 20 0.09 -9.48 2.94
N PRO A 21 0.61 -10.49 2.21
CA PRO A 21 0.41 -10.57 0.79
C PRO A 21 -1.05 -10.84 0.42
N ILE A 22 -1.60 -10.00 -0.44
CA ILE A 22 -2.91 -10.07 -1.08
C ILE A 22 -2.90 -11.23 -2.08
N LYS A 23 -3.34 -12.40 -1.61
CA LYS A 23 -3.49 -13.59 -2.46
C LYS A 23 -4.62 -13.46 -3.48
N LYS A 24 -5.56 -12.54 -3.25
CA LYS A 24 -6.77 -12.36 -4.05
C LYS A 24 -6.93 -10.91 -4.43
N LEU A 25 -6.22 -10.50 -5.49
CA LEU A 25 -6.30 -9.14 -6.02
C LEU A 25 -7.72 -8.77 -6.47
N GLU A 26 -8.53 -9.75 -6.88
CA GLU A 26 -9.94 -9.53 -7.29
C GLU A 26 -10.86 -9.13 -6.12
N GLU A 27 -10.57 -9.60 -4.90
CA GLU A 27 -11.32 -9.24 -3.68
C GLU A 27 -10.63 -8.10 -2.91
N ALA A 28 -9.43 -7.71 -3.35
CA ALA A 28 -8.67 -6.65 -2.73
C ALA A 28 -9.34 -5.31 -3.00
N MET A 29 -9.34 -4.46 -1.98
CA MET A 29 -9.83 -3.09 -2.11
C MET A 29 -8.65 -2.16 -2.22
N THR A 30 -8.77 -1.13 -3.05
CA THR A 30 -7.79 -0.05 -3.09
C THR A 30 -8.47 1.28 -2.79
N LYS A 31 -7.77 2.16 -2.06
CA LYS A 31 -8.28 3.48 -1.70
C LYS A 31 -7.19 4.52 -1.85
N GLU A 32 -7.52 5.58 -2.58
CA GLU A 32 -6.65 6.76 -2.61
C GLU A 32 -6.86 7.60 -1.34
N TYR A 33 -5.76 7.93 -0.66
CA TYR A 33 -5.72 8.83 0.47
C TYR A 33 -4.46 9.69 0.43
N GLY A 34 -4.61 11.02 0.44
CA GLY A 34 -3.47 11.94 0.44
C GLY A 34 -2.55 11.84 -0.80
N GLY A 35 -3.05 11.31 -1.92
CA GLY A 35 -2.24 11.05 -3.12
C GLY A 35 -1.49 9.71 -3.11
N LYS A 36 -1.67 8.88 -2.07
CA LYS A 36 -1.18 7.50 -1.99
C LYS A 36 -2.32 6.51 -2.27
N LEU A 37 -2.04 5.43 -2.98
CA LEU A 37 -3.00 4.35 -3.24
C LEU A 37 -2.76 3.21 -2.26
N LEU A 38 -3.64 3.09 -1.26
CA LEU A 38 -3.57 2.04 -0.24
C LEU A 38 -4.30 0.80 -0.72
N SER A 39 -3.79 -0.38 -0.38
CA SER A 39 -4.35 -1.69 -0.70
C SER A 39 -4.78 -2.44 0.57
N PHE A 40 -5.92 -3.12 0.48
CA PHE A 40 -6.50 -3.86 1.58
C PHE A 40 -6.78 -5.30 1.14
N CYS A 41 -6.23 -6.26 1.88
CA CYS A 41 -6.46 -7.68 1.59
C CYS A 41 -7.90 -8.12 1.88
N SER A 42 -8.63 -7.41 2.76
CA SER A 42 -9.98 -7.76 3.18
C SER A 42 -10.70 -6.59 3.88
N GLN A 43 -12.03 -6.69 3.99
CA GLN A 43 -12.90 -5.75 4.72
C GLN A 43 -12.42 -5.38 6.15
N PRO A 44 -11.95 -6.30 7.01
CA PRO A 44 -11.44 -5.94 8.34
C PRO A 44 -10.23 -4.99 8.29
N CYS A 45 -9.32 -5.15 7.32
CA CYS A 45 -8.19 -4.22 7.15
C CYS A 45 -8.69 -2.83 6.76
N TYR A 46 -9.69 -2.76 5.87
CA TYR A 46 -10.33 -1.50 5.55
C TYR A 46 -11.03 -0.86 6.76
N ASN A 47 -11.63 -1.66 7.65
CA ASN A 47 -12.26 -1.14 8.86
C ASN A 47 -11.23 -0.56 9.85
N LEU A 48 -10.13 -1.28 10.10
CA LEU A 48 -9.00 -0.78 10.90
C LEU A 48 -8.44 0.53 10.32
N TYR A 49 -8.34 0.61 9.00
CA TYR A 49 -7.98 1.85 8.32
C TYR A 49 -9.00 2.97 8.56
N LEU A 50 -10.30 2.69 8.59
CA LEU A 50 -11.31 3.70 8.90
C LEU A 50 -11.27 4.18 10.36
N GLU A 51 -10.81 3.34 11.29
CA GLU A 51 -10.63 3.72 12.69
C GLU A 51 -9.50 4.75 12.83
N ASP A 52 -8.37 4.55 12.15
CA ASP A 52 -7.20 5.45 12.21
C ASP A 52 -6.48 5.60 10.85
N PRO A 53 -7.08 6.30 9.86
CA PRO A 53 -6.53 6.35 8.51
C PRO A 53 -5.19 7.07 8.43
N ALA A 54 -4.98 8.07 9.28
CA ALA A 54 -3.73 8.83 9.34
C ALA A 54 -2.54 7.96 9.76
N ARG A 55 -2.76 6.95 10.61
CA ARG A 55 -1.71 6.06 11.10
C ARG A 55 -1.15 5.16 9.99
N TYR A 56 -2.01 4.71 9.08
CA TYR A 56 -1.64 3.82 7.98
C TYR A 56 -1.18 4.62 6.75
N ALA A 57 -1.83 5.75 6.46
CA ALA A 57 -1.43 6.62 5.35
C ALA A 57 -0.02 7.24 5.47
N GLU A 58 0.51 7.32 6.69
CA GLU A 58 1.85 7.86 6.97
C GLU A 58 2.93 6.78 6.97
N PHE A 59 2.55 5.50 6.87
CA PHE A 59 3.46 4.36 6.96
C PHE A 59 3.78 3.79 5.57
N GLU A 60 4.45 4.57 4.71
CA GLU A 60 5.37 4.06 3.68
C GLU A 60 6.11 5.24 3.02
N ASP A 61 7.27 5.54 3.59
CA ASP A 61 8.49 5.92 2.88
C ASP A 61 9.62 5.17 3.60
N ASP A 62 9.87 3.94 3.17
CA ASP A 62 11.09 3.21 3.51
C ASP A 62 11.55 2.47 2.24
N GLN A 63 11.96 3.25 1.23
CA GLN A 63 13.06 2.91 0.32
C GLN A 63 13.81 4.24 0.07
N GLU A 64 14.59 4.59 1.09
CA GLU A 64 15.51 5.70 1.21
C GLU A 64 16.73 5.55 0.28
N MET A 65 17.27 6.69 -0.20
CA MET A 65 18.64 6.91 -0.72
C MET A 65 19.02 6.21 -2.04
N GLU A 66 19.71 6.82 -3.01
CA GLU A 66 20.65 7.96 -3.10
C GLU A 66 20.71 8.45 -4.56
#